data_AF-A0A2P2K204-F1
#
_entry.id   AF-A0A2P2K204-F1
#
_cell.length_a   1.000
_cell.length_b   1.000
_cell.length_c   1.000
_cell.angle_alpha   90.00
_cell.angle_beta   90.00
_cell.angle_gamma   90.00
#
_symmetry.space_group_name_H-M   'P 1'
#
loop_
_entity.id
_entity.type
_entity.pdbx_description
1 polymer ?
#
loop_
_entity_poly.entity_id
_entity_poly.type
_entity_poly.pdbx_seq_one_letter_code
_entity_poly.pdbx_strand_id
1 'polypeptide(L)'
;MDIKRLNNMMSDHGIYSRERLLIPINHPDLLTNGTCYIELDTYAKREVAVLYLEGQPDRRLHCISNRMTSDQGRKRVVDSLKRSMQVDDGTAQYYFSISNGDPRAALTEFSEDLRWERQAGLA
;
A
#
# COMPACT_ATOMS: atom_id res chain seq x y z
N MET A 1 25.86 21.45 12.68
CA MET A 1 25.65 22.69 11.89
C MET A 1 24.19 22.75 11.51
N ASP A 2 23.52 23.84 11.89
CA ASP A 2 22.07 24.01 11.87
C ASP A 2 21.41 23.75 10.51
N ILE A 3 20.53 22.75 10.45
CA ILE A 3 19.59 22.58 9.34
C ILE A 3 18.48 23.61 9.50
N LYS A 4 18.76 24.87 9.14
CA LYS A 4 17.75 25.93 9.08
C LYS A 4 16.98 25.77 7.76
N ARG A 5 15.73 25.30 7.87
CA ARG A 5 14.74 25.21 6.78
C ARG A 5 15.13 24.26 5.65
N LEU A 6 14.84 22.98 5.84
CA LEU A 6 14.63 22.05 4.74
C LEU A 6 13.35 22.47 4.00
N ASN A 7 13.48 23.46 3.13
CA ASN A 7 12.60 23.73 2.01
C ASN A 7 11.26 24.42 2.34
N ASN A 8 11.04 25.57 1.69
CA ASN A 8 9.74 26.28 1.62
C ASN A 8 8.72 25.49 0.75
N MET A 9 8.62 24.17 0.91
CA MET A 9 7.67 23.31 0.15
C MET A 9 6.27 23.32 0.78
N MET A 10 5.75 24.49 1.16
CA MET A 10 4.39 24.57 1.71
C MET A 10 3.31 24.69 0.62
N SER A 11 3.67 24.90 -0.66
CA SER A 11 2.67 25.05 -1.72
C SER A 11 3.07 24.39 -3.03
N ASP A 12 2.07 23.81 -3.72
CA ASP A 12 2.20 23.20 -5.05
C ASP A 12 2.89 24.13 -6.05
N HIS A 13 2.54 25.43 -6.03
CA HIS A 13 3.17 26.43 -6.90
C HIS A 13 4.69 26.55 -6.69
N GLY A 14 5.18 26.46 -5.46
CA GLY A 14 6.62 26.52 -5.18
C GLY A 14 7.39 25.28 -5.65
N ILE A 15 6.70 24.16 -5.81
CA ILE A 15 7.24 22.90 -6.34
C ILE A 15 7.28 22.96 -7.88
N TYR A 16 6.18 23.37 -8.52
CA TYR A 16 6.07 23.43 -9.98
C TYR A 16 6.90 24.56 -10.62
N SER A 17 7.29 25.59 -9.86
CA SER A 17 8.11 26.70 -10.39
C SER A 17 9.61 26.38 -10.46
N ARG A 18 10.06 25.17 -10.10
CA ARG A 18 11.47 24.82 -10.00
C ARG A 18 11.85 23.78 -11.04
N GLU A 19 13.00 23.98 -11.66
CA GLU A 19 13.58 23.04 -12.63
C GLU A 19 14.10 21.76 -11.95
N ARG A 20 14.59 21.87 -10.70
CA ARG A 20 15.17 20.75 -9.94
C ARG A 20 14.78 20.81 -8.48
N LEU A 21 14.51 19.65 -7.89
CA LEU A 21 14.31 19.45 -6.46
C LEU A 21 15.49 18.64 -5.90
N LEU A 22 16.14 19.17 -4.87
CA LEU A 22 17.26 18.51 -4.21
C LEU A 22 16.81 18.08 -2.82
N ILE A 23 16.84 16.78 -2.57
CA ILE A 23 16.51 16.19 -1.27
C ILE A 23 17.84 15.84 -0.59
N PRO A 24 18.19 16.48 0.54
CA PRO A 24 19.40 16.12 1.27
C PRO A 24 19.22 14.74 1.90
N ILE A 25 20.24 13.91 1.78
CA ILE A 25 20.28 12.57 2.35
C ILE A 25 21.54 12.46 3.20
N ASN A 26 21.40 11.92 4.41
CA ASN A 26 22.52 11.82 5.35
C ASN A 26 23.59 10.84 4.86
N HIS A 27 23.19 9.72 4.24
CA HIS A 27 24.09 8.65 3.80
C HIS A 27 23.92 8.46 2.27
N PRO A 28 24.78 9.08 1.43
CA PRO A 28 24.64 9.02 -0.01
C PRO A 28 24.89 7.62 -0.58
N ASP A 29 25.65 6.78 0.14
CA ASP A 29 25.97 5.41 -0.26
C ASP A 29 24.73 4.52 -0.42
N LEU A 30 23.63 4.86 0.26
CA LEU A 30 22.33 4.18 0.13
C LEU A 30 21.71 4.33 -1.26
N LEU A 31 22.12 5.34 -2.03
CA LEU A 31 21.62 5.58 -3.38
C LEU A 31 22.49 4.96 -4.47
N THR A 32 23.74 4.61 -4.13
CA THR A 32 24.71 4.11 -5.10
C THR A 32 24.24 2.75 -5.61
N ASN A 33 24.03 2.63 -6.93
CA ASN A 33 23.43 1.46 -7.59
C ASN A 33 21.98 1.15 -7.16
N GLY A 34 21.30 2.08 -6.50
CA GLY A 34 19.88 1.98 -6.20
C GLY A 34 19.03 2.13 -7.47
N THR A 35 18.02 1.28 -7.63
CA THR A 35 17.04 1.43 -8.72
C THR A 35 15.91 2.33 -8.24
N CYS A 36 15.70 3.45 -8.92
CA CYS A 36 14.52 4.28 -8.71
C CYS A 36 13.38 3.76 -9.59
N TYR A 37 12.20 3.65 -9.01
CA TYR A 37 10.98 3.21 -9.66
C TYR A 37 10.04 4.40 -9.88
N ILE A 38 9.25 4.37 -10.95
CA ILE A 38 8.15 5.31 -11.14
C ILE A 38 6.86 4.55 -10.86
N GLU A 39 6.08 5.00 -9.87
CA GLU A 39 4.83 4.38 -9.46
C GLU A 39 3.67 5.38 -9.54
N LEU A 40 2.46 4.90 -9.81
CA LEU A 40 1.26 5.72 -9.80
C LEU A 40 0.67 5.71 -8.39
N ASP A 41 0.64 6.86 -7.73
CA ASP A 41 -0.06 7.01 -6.47
C ASP A 41 -1.57 6.84 -6.70
N THR A 42 -2.18 5.88 -6.00
CA THR A 42 -3.59 5.50 -6.18
C THR A 42 -4.58 6.57 -5.69
N TYR A 43 -4.15 7.42 -4.76
CA TYR A 43 -4.99 8.45 -4.15
C TYR A 43 -4.84 9.78 -4.88
N ALA A 44 -3.60 10.20 -5.16
CA ALA A 44 -3.29 11.44 -5.85
C ALA A 44 -3.41 11.32 -7.38
N LYS A 45 -3.45 10.09 -7.93
CA LYS A 45 -3.49 9.79 -9.37
C LYS A 45 -2.35 10.47 -10.13
N ARG A 46 -1.16 10.48 -9.54
CA ARG A 46 0.05 11.12 -10.08
C ARG A 46 1.21 10.13 -10.05
N GLU A 47 2.06 10.18 -11.07
CA GLU A 47 3.30 9.41 -11.09
C GLU A 47 4.29 10.01 -10.10
N VAL A 48 4.89 9.15 -9.27
CA VAL A 48 5.86 9.50 -8.25
C VAL A 48 7.10 8.64 -8.39
N ALA A 49 8.27 9.25 -8.17
CA ALA A 49 9.53 8.51 -8.11
C ALA A 49 9.71 7.93 -6.70
N VAL A 50 9.85 6.62 -6.61
CA VAL A 50 9.99 5.87 -5.35
C VAL A 50 11.33 5.17 -5.32
N LEU A 51 11.96 5.15 -4.15
CA LEU A 51 13.17 4.41 -3.88
C LEU A 51 12.93 3.50 -2.67
N TYR A 52 13.15 2.21 -2.86
CA TYR A 52 13.04 1.20 -1.81
C TYR A 52 14.42 0.93 -1.23
N LEU A 53 14.63 1.33 0.03
CA LEU A 53 15.92 1.15 0.72
C LEU A 53 16.28 -0.33 0.96
N GLU A 54 15.27 -1.20 1.04
CA GLU A 54 15.45 -2.65 1.23
C GLU A 54 15.41 -3.46 -0.09
N GLY A 55 15.52 -2.80 -1.25
CA GLY A 55 15.68 -3.47 -2.54
C GLY A 55 14.49 -3.35 -3.47
N GLN A 56 13.91 -4.46 -3.92
CA GLN A 56 12.84 -4.41 -4.93
C GLN A 56 11.49 -3.97 -4.32
N PRO A 57 10.64 -3.26 -5.10
CA PRO A 57 9.24 -3.10 -4.74
C PRO A 57 8.68 -4.49 -4.47
N ASP A 58 7.98 -4.65 -3.34
CA ASP A 58 7.29 -5.89 -3.07
C ASP A 58 6.27 -6.10 -4.20
N ARG A 59 6.61 -6.99 -5.15
CA ARG A 59 5.77 -7.31 -6.31
C ARG A 59 4.36 -7.73 -5.89
N ARG A 60 4.16 -8.10 -4.61
CA ARG A 60 2.85 -8.37 -4.01
C ARG A 60 1.89 -7.18 -4.10
N LEU A 61 2.38 -5.94 -4.09
CA LEU A 61 1.54 -4.72 -4.22
C LEU A 61 1.15 -4.41 -5.68
N HIS A 62 1.97 -4.83 -6.65
CA HIS A 62 1.72 -4.58 -8.07
C HIS A 62 0.69 -5.53 -8.72
N CYS A 63 0.24 -6.56 -8.00
CA CYS A 63 -0.80 -7.49 -8.48
C CYS A 63 -2.18 -6.82 -8.61
N ILE A 64 -2.37 -5.66 -7.98
CA ILE A 64 -3.68 -5.03 -7.77
C ILE A 64 -4.30 -4.53 -9.10
N SER A 65 -3.51 -4.37 -10.18
CA SER A 65 -4.02 -3.80 -11.43
C SER A 65 -4.45 -4.81 -12.50
N ASN A 66 -4.15 -6.12 -12.40
CA ASN A 66 -4.22 -6.98 -13.58
C ASN A 66 -5.02 -8.29 -13.48
N ARG A 67 -5.90 -8.45 -12.48
CA ARG A 67 -7.03 -9.39 -12.61
C ARG A 67 -8.33 -8.61 -12.73
N MET A 68 -8.62 -8.19 -13.95
CA MET A 68 -10.00 -8.11 -14.44
C MET A 68 -10.63 -9.51 -14.36
N THR A 69 -10.98 -9.97 -13.16
CA THR A 69 -12.27 -10.63 -13.01
C THR A 69 -13.29 -9.49 -13.07
N SER A 70 -14.41 -9.67 -13.78
CA SER A 70 -15.41 -8.62 -13.88
C SER A 70 -15.68 -8.04 -12.49
N ASP A 71 -15.83 -6.72 -12.36
CA ASP A 71 -16.06 -6.07 -11.06
C ASP A 71 -17.26 -6.71 -10.31
N GLN A 72 -18.19 -7.28 -11.09
CA GLN A 72 -19.30 -8.12 -10.63
C GLN A 72 -18.86 -9.45 -9.99
N GLY A 73 -17.87 -10.16 -10.56
CA GLY A 73 -17.29 -11.37 -9.99
C GLY A 73 -16.54 -11.08 -8.68
N ARG A 74 -15.77 -9.99 -8.64
CA ARG A 74 -15.10 -9.53 -7.42
C ARG A 74 -16.11 -9.21 -6.31
N LYS A 75 -17.17 -8.48 -6.65
CA LYS A 75 -18.26 -8.17 -5.72
C LYS A 75 -18.91 -9.42 -5.13
N ARG A 76 -19.20 -10.43 -5.96
CA ARG A 76 -19.77 -11.72 -5.48
C ARG A 76 -18.85 -12.45 -4.51
N VAL A 77 -17.53 -12.38 -4.71
CA VAL A 77 -16.57 -13.02 -3.80
C VAL A 77 -16.52 -12.28 -2.46
N VAL A 78 -16.49 -10.95 -2.47
CA VAL A 78 -16.54 -10.13 -1.25
C VAL A 78 -17.87 -10.34 -0.51
N ASP A 79 -19.01 -10.37 -1.20
CA ASP A 79 -20.33 -10.66 -0.62
C ASP A 79 -20.40 -12.08 -0.01
N SER A 80 -19.64 -13.03 -0.55
CA SER A 80 -19.51 -14.37 0.02
C SER A 80 -18.67 -14.35 1.29
N LEU A 81 -17.52 -13.66 1.27
CA LEU A 81 -16.63 -13.53 2.43
C LEU A 81 -17.32 -12.83 3.59
N LYS A 82 -18.04 -11.74 3.31
CA LYS A 82 -18.89 -11.03 4.27
C LYS A 82 -19.83 -11.98 5.00
N ARG A 83 -20.54 -12.84 4.27
CA ARG A 83 -21.49 -13.82 4.84
C ARG A 83 -20.78 -14.92 5.64
N SER A 84 -19.61 -15.38 5.18
CA SER A 84 -18.84 -16.42 5.85
C SER A 84 -18.18 -15.93 7.15
N MET A 85 -17.67 -14.70 7.14
CA MET A 85 -16.98 -14.07 8.28
C MET A 85 -17.95 -13.35 9.24
N GLN A 86 -19.17 -13.03 8.78
CA GLN A 86 -20.16 -12.22 9.51
C GLN A 86 -19.67 -10.81 9.85
N VAL A 87 -18.95 -10.18 8.92
CA VAL A 87 -18.35 -8.83 9.09
C VAL A 87 -18.97 -7.80 8.14
N ASP A 88 -18.58 -6.54 8.26
CA ASP A 88 -18.96 -5.48 7.32
C ASP A 88 -18.19 -5.58 5.99
N ASP A 89 -18.61 -4.78 5.00
CA ASP A 89 -18.00 -4.79 3.66
C ASP A 89 -16.53 -4.33 3.68
N GLY A 90 -16.18 -3.38 4.55
CA GLY A 90 -14.81 -2.88 4.68
C GLY A 90 -13.88 -3.95 5.22
N THR A 91 -14.30 -4.67 6.26
CA THR A 91 -13.53 -5.77 6.85
C THR A 91 -13.39 -6.94 5.86
N ALA A 92 -14.47 -7.35 5.18
CA ALA A 92 -14.39 -8.40 4.17
C ALA A 92 -13.46 -8.01 3.00
N GLN A 93 -13.50 -6.75 2.57
CA GLN A 93 -12.62 -6.24 1.52
C GLN A 93 -11.16 -6.17 1.99
N TYR A 94 -10.91 -5.80 3.24
CA TYR A 94 -9.56 -5.79 3.83
C TYR A 94 -8.92 -7.18 3.78
N TYR A 95 -9.59 -8.21 4.34
CA TYR A 95 -9.05 -9.58 4.33
C TYR A 95 -8.89 -10.12 2.90
N PHE A 96 -9.83 -9.82 2.01
CA PHE A 96 -9.71 -10.19 0.60
C PHE A 96 -8.50 -9.52 -0.10
N SER A 97 -8.22 -8.26 0.24
CA SER A 97 -7.10 -7.49 -0.30
C SER A 97 -5.75 -7.97 0.23
N ILE A 98 -5.60 -8.20 1.53
CA ILE A 98 -4.32 -8.70 2.10
C ILE A 98 -4.01 -10.12 1.63
N SER A 99 -5.04 -10.92 1.34
CA SER A 99 -4.90 -12.30 0.82
C SER A 99 -4.82 -12.37 -0.70
N ASN A 100 -4.49 -11.26 -1.37
CA ASN A 100 -4.26 -11.20 -2.82
C ASN A 100 -5.43 -11.76 -3.66
N GLY A 101 -6.66 -11.55 -3.19
CA GLY A 101 -7.86 -12.00 -3.88
C GLY A 101 -8.13 -13.51 -3.78
N ASP A 102 -7.44 -14.24 -2.90
CA ASP A 102 -7.77 -15.63 -2.57
C ASP A 102 -8.76 -15.67 -1.38
N PRO A 103 -10.02 -16.08 -1.60
CA PRO A 103 -11.02 -16.12 -0.54
C PRO A 103 -10.72 -17.17 0.54
N ARG A 104 -9.97 -18.24 0.23
CA ARG A 104 -9.62 -19.25 1.25
C ARG A 104 -8.56 -18.71 2.18
N ALA A 105 -7.53 -18.07 1.63
CA ALA A 105 -6.49 -17.42 2.42
C ALA A 105 -7.09 -16.30 3.29
N ALA A 106 -8.03 -15.50 2.77
CA ALA A 106 -8.72 -14.46 3.54
C ALA A 106 -9.45 -15.02 4.76
N LEU A 107 -10.12 -16.16 4.61
CA LEU A 107 -10.83 -16.82 5.72
C LEU A 107 -9.85 -17.39 6.76
N THR A 108 -8.72 -17.94 6.32
CA THR A 108 -7.67 -18.44 7.21
C THR A 108 -7.11 -17.32 8.08
N GLU A 109 -6.66 -16.21 7.47
CA GLU A 109 -6.13 -15.05 8.20
C GLU A 109 -7.14 -14.53 9.23
N PHE A 110 -8.40 -14.35 8.82
CA PHE A 110 -9.46 -13.92 9.74
C PHE A 110 -9.68 -14.90 10.91
N SER A 111 -9.60 -16.20 10.66
CA SER A 111 -9.77 -17.20 11.71
C SER A 111 -8.61 -17.21 12.71
N GLU A 112 -7.40 -16.91 12.25
CA GLU A 112 -6.21 -16.78 13.10
C GLU A 112 -6.34 -15.54 14.00
N ASP A 113 -6.78 -14.41 13.44
CA ASP A 113 -7.02 -13.17 14.20
C ASP A 113 -8.12 -13.38 15.26
N LEU A 114 -9.25 -14.00 14.90
CA LEU A 114 -10.30 -14.37 15.87
C LEU A 114 -9.78 -15.29 16.98
N ARG A 115 -8.89 -16.22 16.65
CA ARG A 115 -8.29 -17.12 17.64
C ARG A 115 -7.40 -16.32 18.59
N TRP A 116 -6.64 -15.38 18.06
CA TRP A 116 -5.79 -14.49 18.84
C TRP A 116 -6.60 -13.58 19.76
N GLU A 117 -7.68 -12.96 19.28
CA GLU A 117 -8.58 -12.11 20.09
C GLU A 117 -9.21 -12.89 21.25
N ARG A 118 -9.67 -14.11 21.01
CA ARG A 118 -10.22 -15.00 22.06
C ARG A 118 -9.17 -15.36 23.10
N GLN A 119 -7.94 -15.64 22.67
CA GLN A 119 -6.85 -15.99 23.58
C GLN A 119 -6.35 -14.78 24.37
N ALA A 120 -6.40 -13.59 23.79
CA ALA A 120 -6.06 -12.32 24.42
C ALA A 120 -7.17 -11.78 25.36
N GLY A 121 -8.36 -12.39 25.36
CA GLY A 121 -9.51 -11.93 26.14
C GLY A 121 -10.10 -10.61 25.64
N LEU A 122 -9.90 -10.30 24.35
CA LEU A 122 -10.35 -9.07 23.71
C LEU A 122 -11.68 -9.24 22.94
N ALA A 123 -12.20 -10.47 22.88
CA ALA A 123 -13.44 -10.85 22.21
C ALA A 123 -14.63 -10.99 23.18
#